data_AF-A0AAJ1RZ88-F1
#
_entry.id   AF-A0AAJ1RZ88-F1
#
_cell.length_a   1.000
_cell.length_b   1.000
_cell.length_c   1.000
_cell.angle_alpha   90.00
_cell.angle_beta   90.00
_cell.angle_gamma   90.00
#
_symmetry.space_group_name_H-M   'P 1'
#
loop_
_entity.id
_entity.type
_entity.pdbx_description
1 polymer ?
#
loop_
_entity_poly.entity_id
_entity_poly.type
_entity_poly.pdbx_seq_one_letter_code
_entity_poly.pdbx_strand_id
1 'polypeptide(L)'
;MSEEKPLAGKQKQIAISEFFEKNKHFLGFDSLQRSIITAVKEAVDNSLDACEEERILPDIRVEINRLEGDRIELISQDNGPGIPRGAI
;
A
#
# COMPACT_ATOMS: atom_id res chain seq x y z
N MET A 1 -15.42 31.60 33.88
CA MET A 1 -15.29 31.30 32.45
C MET A 1 -14.01 30.52 32.29
N SER A 2 -14.13 29.25 31.93
CA SER A 2 -13.05 28.27 31.77
C SER A 2 -12.07 28.73 30.69
N GLU A 3 -10.78 28.80 31.03
CA GLU A 3 -9.71 28.98 30.05
C GLU A 3 -9.60 27.70 29.20
N GLU A 4 -10.09 27.75 27.97
CA GLU A 4 -9.75 26.76 26.95
C GLU A 4 -8.29 26.95 26.55
N LYS A 5 -7.41 26.07 27.04
CA LYS A 5 -6.06 25.92 26.48
C LYS A 5 -6.20 25.46 25.02
N PRO A 6 -5.64 26.17 24.03
CA PRO A 6 -5.57 25.62 22.69
C PRO A 6 -4.71 24.36 22.73
N LEU A 7 -5.31 23.19 22.50
CA LEU A 7 -4.58 21.98 22.11
C LEU A 7 -4.06 22.16 20.68
N ALA A 8 -3.21 23.17 20.46
CA ALA A 8 -2.36 23.22 19.29
C ALA A 8 -1.14 22.36 19.59
N GLY A 9 -1.37 21.04 19.66
CA GLY A 9 -0.28 20.07 19.65
C GLY A 9 0.59 20.37 18.43
N LYS A 10 1.87 20.69 18.65
CA LYS A 10 2.84 20.98 17.60
C LYS A 10 2.75 19.87 16.55
N GLN A 11 2.19 20.18 15.37
CA GLN A 11 2.24 19.28 14.23
C GLN A 11 3.72 19.05 13.92
N LYS A 12 4.23 17.86 14.26
CA LYS A 12 5.60 17.50 13.94
C LYS A 12 5.62 17.15 12.46
N GLN A 13 6.33 17.97 11.69
CA GLN A 13 6.68 17.63 10.33
C GLN A 13 7.66 16.45 10.41
N ILE A 14 7.20 15.28 9.98
CA ILE A 14 8.00 14.04 9.95
C ILE A 14 8.11 13.61 8.49
N ALA A 15 9.26 13.04 8.13
CA ALA A 15 9.40 12.44 6.81
C ALA A 15 8.41 11.28 6.66
N ILE A 16 7.84 11.13 5.47
CA ILE A 16 6.88 10.06 5.18
C ILE A 16 7.51 8.68 5.48
N SER A 17 8.77 8.47 5.09
CA SER A 17 9.52 7.25 5.40
C SER A 17 9.68 7.00 6.91
N GLU A 18 9.98 8.04 7.69
CA GLU A 18 10.11 7.95 9.15
C GLU A 18 8.77 7.61 9.81
N PHE A 19 7.66 8.15 9.28
CA PHE A 19 6.32 7.77 9.71
C PHE A 19 6.06 6.28 9.44
N PHE A 20 6.37 5.79 8.24
CA PHE A 20 6.22 4.39 7.85
C PHE A 20 7.02 3.46 8.76
N GLU A 21 8.30 3.75 9.02
CA GLU A 21 9.17 2.91 9.86
C GLU A 21 8.67 2.83 11.30
N LYS A 22 8.20 3.94 11.86
CA LYS A 22 7.68 3.99 13.24
C LYS A 22 6.29 3.36 13.38
N ASN A 23 5.52 3.25 12.30
CA ASN A 23 4.09 2.89 12.34
C ASN A 23 3.71 1.70 11.45
N LYS A 24 4.64 0.76 11.19
CA LYS A 24 4.41 -0.43 10.33
C LYS A 24 3.14 -1.22 10.64
N HIS A 25 2.77 -1.31 11.92
CA HIS A 25 1.59 -2.04 12.40
C HIS A 25 0.26 -1.39 12.00
N PHE A 26 0.20 -0.06 11.89
CA PHE A 26 -0.98 0.64 11.38
C PHE A 26 -1.26 0.32 9.92
N LEU A 27 -0.22 -0.07 9.18
CA LEU A 27 -0.26 -0.29 7.74
C LEU A 27 -0.35 -1.78 7.38
N GLY A 28 -0.39 -2.67 8.37
CA GLY A 28 -0.44 -4.13 8.14
C GLY A 28 0.91 -4.78 7.84
N PHE A 29 2.03 -4.11 8.12
CA PHE A 29 3.38 -4.63 7.91
C PHE A 29 4.09 -5.05 9.21
N ASP A 30 3.34 -5.51 10.20
CA ASP A 30 3.84 -5.96 11.52
C ASP A 30 4.32 -7.42 11.53
N SER A 31 3.88 -8.25 10.60
CA SER A 31 4.34 -9.63 10.43
C SER A 31 4.48 -9.99 8.96
N LEU A 32 5.30 -10.99 8.63
CA LEU A 32 5.49 -11.43 7.25
C LEU A 32 4.15 -11.87 6.61
N GLN A 33 3.35 -12.63 7.35
CA GLN A 33 2.05 -13.13 6.87
C GLN A 33 1.08 -11.98 6.59
N ARG A 34 0.95 -11.02 7.52
CA ARG A 34 0.06 -9.87 7.33
C ARG A 34 0.55 -8.95 6.22
N SER A 35 1.86 -8.78 6.10
CA SER A 35 2.49 -8.01 5.01
C SER A 35 2.15 -8.56 3.64
N ILE A 36 2.19 -9.89 3.47
CA ILE A 36 1.83 -10.55 2.20
C ILE A 36 0.35 -10.32 1.89
N ILE A 37 -0.55 -10.52 2.87
CA ILE A 37 -1.99 -10.33 2.68
C ILE A 37 -2.28 -8.88 2.29
N THR A 38 -1.69 -7.91 3.00
CA THR A 38 -1.82 -6.48 2.69
C THR A 38 -1.29 -6.19 1.28
N ALA A 39 -0.09 -6.65 0.93
CA ALA A 39 0.50 -6.37 -0.38
C ALA A 39 -0.34 -6.96 -1.54
N VAL A 40 -0.86 -8.18 -1.38
CA VAL A 40 -1.74 -8.80 -2.37
C VAL A 40 -3.07 -8.06 -2.46
N LYS A 41 -3.68 -7.70 -1.33
CA LYS A 41 -4.93 -6.95 -1.29
C LYS A 41 -4.78 -5.62 -2.05
N GLU A 42 -3.79 -4.80 -1.69
CA GLU A 42 -3.60 -3.50 -2.32
C GLU A 42 -3.23 -3.62 -3.81
N ALA A 43 -2.45 -4.64 -4.20
CA ALA A 43 -2.15 -4.90 -5.61
C ALA A 43 -3.40 -5.25 -6.41
N VAL A 44 -4.24 -6.15 -5.89
CA VAL A 44 -5.48 -6.56 -6.55
C VAL A 44 -6.52 -5.44 -6.57
N ASP A 45 -6.68 -4.71 -5.47
CA ASP A 45 -7.60 -3.56 -5.38
C ASP A 45 -7.23 -2.51 -6.45
N ASN A 46 -5.95 -2.14 -6.54
CA ASN A 46 -5.48 -1.18 -7.55
C ASN A 46 -5.68 -1.68 -8.99
N SER A 47 -5.41 -2.97 -9.26
CA SER A 47 -5.64 -3.55 -10.59
C SER A 47 -7.13 -3.59 -10.96
N LEU A 48 -8.02 -3.86 -10.00
CA LEU A 48 -9.47 -3.84 -10.19
C LEU A 48 -9.97 -2.42 -10.47
N ASP A 49 -9.55 -1.44 -9.66
CA ASP A 49 -9.92 -0.03 -9.82
C ASP A 49 -9.51 0.48 -11.21
N ALA A 50 -8.29 0.16 -11.65
CA ALA A 50 -7.78 0.55 -12.96
C ALA A 50 -8.57 -0.09 -14.13
N CYS A 51 -8.99 -1.35 -13.99
CA CYS A 51 -9.82 -2.00 -15.00
C CYS A 51 -11.26 -1.46 -15.00
N GLU A 52 -11.81 -1.15 -13.83
CA GLU A 52 -13.16 -0.61 -13.68
C GLU A 52 -13.30 0.77 -14.35
N GLU A 53 -12.32 1.65 -14.17
CA GLU A 53 -12.32 3.00 -14.74
C GLU A 53 -12.46 2.98 -16.27
N GLU A 54 -11.81 2.04 -16.94
CA GLU A 54 -11.83 1.87 -18.40
C GLU A 54 -12.80 0.79 -18.89
N ARG A 55 -13.61 0.20 -17.99
CA ARG A 55 -14.58 -0.86 -18.27
C ARG A 55 -13.95 -2.08 -18.97
N ILE A 56 -12.73 -2.42 -18.59
CA ILE A 56 -12.02 -3.62 -19.05
C ILE A 56 -12.44 -4.79 -18.14
N LEU A 57 -12.75 -5.95 -18.74
CA LEU A 57 -12.96 -7.16 -17.94
C LEU A 57 -11.61 -7.56 -17.31
N PRO A 58 -11.47 -7.55 -15.97
CA PRO A 58 -10.16 -7.75 -15.35
C PRO A 58 -9.66 -9.18 -15.54
N ASP A 59 -8.42 -9.30 -16.00
CA ASP A 59 -7.59 -10.51 -15.93
C ASP A 59 -6.36 -10.17 -15.11
N ILE A 60 -6.29 -10.73 -13.89
CA ILE A 60 -5.27 -10.40 -12.90
C ILE A 60 -4.55 -11.68 -12.50
N ARG A 61 -3.24 -11.72 -12.72
CA ARG A 61 -2.35 -12.80 -12.28
C ARG A 61 -1.53 -12.33 -11.09
N VAL A 62 -1.61 -13.10 -10.00
CA VAL A 62 -0.81 -12.91 -8.79
C VAL A 62 0.12 -14.10 -8.61
N GLU A 63 1.41 -13.85 -8.44
CA GLU A 63 2.44 -14.86 -8.21
C GLU A 63 3.25 -14.49 -6.96
N ILE A 64 3.47 -15.48 -6.09
CA ILE A 64 4.20 -15.30 -4.84
C ILE A 64 5.34 -16.31 -4.80
N ASN A 65 6.57 -15.82 -4.92
CA ASN A 65 7.78 -16.63 -4.91
C ASN A 65 8.50 -16.44 -3.58
N ARG A 66 8.79 -17.56 -2.89
CA ARG A 66 9.66 -17.54 -1.72
C ARG A 66 11.11 -17.56 -2.19
N LEU A 67 11.87 -16.55 -1.79
CA LEU A 67 13.29 -16.44 -2.05
C LEU A 67 14.09 -16.96 -0.83
N GLU A 68 15.40 -16.77 -0.84
CA GLU A 68 16.26 -17.16 0.28
C GLU A 68 15.91 -16.41 1.58
N GLY A 69 15.87 -17.16 2.69
CA GLY A 69 15.49 -16.65 4.01
C GLY A 69 14.01 -16.29 4.11
N ASP A 70 13.72 -15.11 4.66
CA ASP A 70 12.37 -14.57 4.84
C ASP A 70 11.93 -13.62 3.71
N ARG A 71 12.67 -13.61 2.58
CA ARG A 71 12.36 -12.77 1.44
C ARG A 71 11.26 -13.39 0.58
N ILE A 72 10.32 -12.55 0.17
CA ILE A 72 9.22 -12.92 -0.71
C ILE A 72 9.23 -11.96 -1.89
N GLU A 73 9.06 -12.49 -3.09
CA GLU A 73 8.77 -11.74 -4.30
C GLU A 73 7.28 -11.90 -4.63
N LEU A 74 6.59 -10.77 -4.75
CA LEU A 74 5.20 -10.69 -5.18
C LEU A 74 5.17 -10.05 -6.56
N ILE A 75 4.61 -10.76 -7.54
CA ILE A 75 4.40 -10.27 -8.89
C ILE A 75 2.89 -10.17 -9.10
N SER A 76 2.40 -8.99 -9.45
CA SER A 76 1.02 -8.76 -9.89
C SER A 76 1.05 -8.26 -11.32
N GLN A 77 0.22 -8.84 -12.18
CA GLN A 77 0.04 -8.41 -13.56
C GLN A 77 -1.45 -8.31 -13.84
N ASP A 78 -1.86 -7.20 -14.43
CA ASP A 78 -3.22 -6.97 -14.90
C ASP A 78 -3.25 -6.56 -16.38
N ASN A 79 -4.45 -6.56 -16.94
CA ASN A 79 -4.75 -6.09 -18.29
C ASN A 79 -5.37 -4.68 -18.30
N GLY A 80 -5.18 -3.88 -17.25
CA GLY A 80 -5.67 -2.52 -17.15
C GLY A 80 -4.93 -1.53 -18.08
N PRO A 81 -5.26 -0.24 -18.01
CA PRO A 81 -4.68 0.79 -18.89
C PRO A 81 -3.17 1.01 -18.70
N GLY A 82 -2.61 0.49 -17.61
CA GLY A 82 -1.24 0.77 -17.19
C GLY A 82 -1.06 2.19 -16.66
N ILE A 83 0.12 2.47 -16.10
CA ILE A 83 0.45 3.76 -15.52
C ILE A 83 1.21 4.62 -16.54
N PRO A 84 0.76 5.85 -16.88
CA PRO A 84 1.48 6.72 -17.79
C PRO A 84 2.91 7.02 -17.29
N ARG A 85 3.91 6.98 -18.18
CA ARG A 85 5.33 7.21 -17.80
C ARG A 85 5.61 8.56 -17.13
N GLY A 86 4.76 9.56 -17.33
CA GLY A 86 4.91 10.87 -16.70
C GLY A 86 4.33 10.98 -15.29
N ALA A 87 3.61 9.95 -14.83
CA ALA A 87 2.99 9.88 -13.50
C ALA A 87 3.85 9.10 -12.47
N ILE A 88 5.00 8.58 -12.91
CA ILE A 88 5.95 7.78 -12.11
C ILE A 88 7.24 8.57 -11.97
#